data_AF-A0AB39TCC6-F1
#
_entry.id   AF-A0AB39TCC6-F1
#
_cell.length_a   1.000
_cell.length_b   1.000
_cell.length_c   1.000
_cell.angle_alpha   90.00
_cell.angle_beta   90.00
_cell.angle_gamma   90.00
#
_symmetry.space_group_name_H-M   'P 1'
#
loop_
_entity.id
_entity.type
_entity.pdbx_description
1 polymer ?
#
loop_
_entity_poly.entity_id
_entity_poly.type
_entity_poly.pdbx_seq_one_letter_code
_entity_poly.pdbx_strand_id
1 'polypeptide(L)'
;MTTDAAALARYDEIAEELAPRGARRSQMFGMPCLKDVHGKAFAGLHGDELVCRLGRTSAEHAEALALTGAHLFDPAGGRPMKDWVCVPDSAADRWHRYAQAALAAPR
;
A
#
# COMPACT_ATOMS: atom_id res chain seq x y z
N MET A 1 12.49 12.55 4.40
CA MET A 1 11.04 12.85 4.33
C MET A 1 10.45 12.45 5.66
N THR A 2 9.79 13.39 6.34
CA THR A 2 9.00 13.09 7.53
C THR A 2 7.62 12.73 7.02
N THR A 3 7.11 11.54 7.37
CA THR A 3 5.72 11.17 7.09
C THR A 3 4.78 12.02 7.94
N ASP A 4 3.72 12.53 7.33
CA ASP A 4 2.66 13.28 7.99
C ASP A 4 1.92 12.41 9.02
N ALA A 5 1.59 13.00 10.17
CA ALA A 5 0.97 12.28 11.27
C ALA A 5 -0.43 11.73 10.90
N ALA A 6 -1.18 12.41 10.03
CA ALA A 6 -2.48 11.95 9.58
C ALA A 6 -2.36 10.79 8.59
N ALA A 7 -1.36 10.80 7.71
CA ALA A 7 -1.07 9.66 6.83
C ALA A 7 -0.71 8.41 7.63
N LEU A 8 0.14 8.57 8.66
CA LEU A 8 0.48 7.48 9.56
C LEU A 8 -0.73 6.95 10.34
N ALA A 9 -1.58 7.83 10.88
CA ALA A 9 -2.79 7.44 11.61
C ALA A 9 -3.74 6.61 10.72
N ARG A 10 -4.01 7.05 9.48
CA ARG A 10 -4.85 6.29 8.54
C ARG A 10 -4.25 4.93 8.18
N TYR A 11 -2.94 4.87 8.00
CA TYR A 11 -2.24 3.59 7.79
C TYR A 11 -2.40 2.65 9.00
N ASP A 12 -2.32 3.17 10.22
CA ASP A 12 -2.50 2.38 11.43
C ASP A 12 -3.94 1.88 11.60
N GLU A 13 -4.94 2.68 11.26
CA GLU A 13 -6.35 2.26 11.21
C GLU A 13 -6.55 1.08 10.24
N ILE A 14 -5.97 1.16 9.04
CA ILE A 14 -5.99 0.05 8.05
C ILE A 14 -5.31 -1.20 8.63
N ALA A 15 -4.17 -1.02 9.28
CA ALA A 15 -3.41 -2.11 9.86
C ALA A 15 -4.18 -2.83 10.98
N GLU A 16 -4.93 -2.09 11.79
CA GLU A 16 -5.83 -2.63 12.81
C GLU A 16 -7.02 -3.38 12.21
N GLU A 17 -7.69 -2.79 11.22
CA GLU A 17 -8.82 -3.42 10.54
C GLU A 17 -8.44 -4.74 9.85
N LEU A 18 -7.25 -4.79 9.25
CA LEU A 18 -6.78 -5.97 8.53
C LEU A 18 -6.12 -7.02 9.44
N ALA A 19 -5.79 -6.70 10.69
CA ALA A 19 -5.12 -7.62 11.61
C ALA A 19 -5.93 -8.92 11.87
N PRO A 20 -7.27 -8.88 12.10
CA PRO A 20 -8.09 -10.09 12.21
C PRO A 20 -8.09 -10.96 10.95
N ARG A 21 -7.77 -10.38 9.79
CA ARG A 21 -7.66 -11.07 8.49
C ARG A 21 -6.24 -11.59 8.22
N GLY A 22 -5.34 -11.51 9.21
CA GLY A 22 -3.99 -12.04 9.14
C GLY A 22 -2.92 -11.05 8.70
N ALA A 23 -3.25 -9.75 8.56
CA ALA A 23 -2.24 -8.72 8.33
C ALA A 23 -1.38 -8.51 9.59
N ARG A 24 -0.08 -8.31 9.39
CA ARG A 24 0.89 -8.05 10.45
C ARG A 24 1.73 -6.84 10.10
N ARG A 25 1.83 -5.88 11.03
CA ARG A 25 2.76 -4.74 10.93
C ARG A 25 4.21 -5.25 10.90
N SER A 26 5.03 -4.63 10.06
CA SER A 26 6.45 -4.91 9.85
C SER A 26 7.10 -3.65 9.28
N GLN A 27 8.39 -3.74 8.94
CA GLN A 27 9.08 -2.76 8.11
C GLN A 27 9.59 -3.40 6.82
N MET A 28 9.73 -2.59 5.77
CA MET A 28 10.37 -2.93 4.50
C MET A 28 11.11 -1.68 4.01
N PHE A 29 12.40 -1.76 3.69
CA PHE A 29 13.20 -0.59 3.28
C PHE A 29 13.14 0.61 4.26
N GLY A 30 12.99 0.34 5.56
CA GLY A 30 12.86 1.38 6.60
C GLY A 30 11.49 2.04 6.68
N MET A 31 10.53 1.70 5.81
CA MET A 31 9.16 2.19 5.87
C MET A 31 8.21 1.19 6.56
N PRO A 32 7.15 1.66 7.24
CA PRO A 32 6.08 0.80 7.75
C PRO A 32 5.44 -0.02 6.64
N CYS A 33 5.21 -1.31 6.88
CA CYS A 33 4.52 -2.19 5.95
C CYS A 33 3.63 -3.24 6.63
N LEU A 34 2.73 -3.82 5.85
CA LEU A 34 1.88 -4.95 6.22
C LEU A 34 2.31 -6.20 5.46
N LYS A 35 2.42 -7.31 6.21
CA LYS A 35 2.66 -8.65 5.71
C LYS A 35 1.46 -9.56 5.95
N ASP A 36 1.24 -10.53 5.07
CA ASP A 36 0.24 -11.57 5.31
C ASP A 36 0.72 -12.61 6.34
N VAL A 37 -0.12 -13.62 6.54
CA VAL A 37 0.16 -14.83 7.33
C VAL A 37 1.37 -15.62 6.84
N HIS A 38 1.81 -15.43 5.60
CA HIS A 38 2.98 -16.08 5.00
C HIS A 38 4.23 -15.19 5.03
N GLY A 39 4.17 -14.01 5.63
CA GLY A 39 5.28 -13.06 5.72
C GLY A 39 5.56 -12.27 4.44
N LYS A 40 4.70 -12.36 3.41
CA LYS A 40 4.83 -11.58 2.17
C LYS A 40 4.26 -10.18 2.37
N ALA A 41 5.03 -9.16 2.00
CA ALA A 41 4.57 -7.77 2.05
C ALA A 41 3.49 -7.53 0.97
N PHE A 42 2.48 -6.73 1.31
CA PHE A 42 1.39 -6.39 0.38
C PHE A 42 0.94 -4.93 0.45
N ALA A 43 1.18 -4.24 1.56
CA ALA A 43 0.92 -2.82 1.68
C ALA A 43 2.01 -2.15 2.53
N GLY A 44 2.12 -0.82 2.44
CA GLY A 44 3.00 -0.03 3.30
C GLY A 44 2.80 1.46 3.09
N LEU A 45 3.52 2.27 3.86
CA LEU A 45 3.42 3.73 3.80
C LEU A 45 4.75 4.32 3.36
N HIS A 46 4.78 4.92 2.17
CA HIS A 46 5.99 5.55 1.62
C HIS A 46 5.78 7.06 1.52
N GLY A 47 6.51 7.84 2.33
CA GLY A 47 6.16 9.24 2.53
C GLY A 47 4.75 9.33 3.11
N ASP A 48 3.84 9.96 2.36
CA ASP A 48 2.43 10.13 2.72
C ASP A 48 1.49 9.34 1.80
N GLU A 49 2.01 8.30 1.14
CA GLU A 49 1.29 7.51 0.15
C GLU A 49 1.16 6.06 0.58
N LEU A 50 -0.04 5.51 0.49
CA LEU A 50 -0.26 4.09 0.68
C LEU A 50 0.23 3.34 -0.55
N VAL A 51 1.22 2.47 -0.35
CA VAL A 51 1.73 1.58 -1.37
C VAL A 51 0.98 0.25 -1.26
N CYS A 52 0.37 -0.23 -2.35
CA CYS A 52 -0.36 -1.51 -2.39
C CYS A 52 0.12 -2.41 -3.53
N ARG A 53 0.36 -3.70 -3.26
CA ARG A 53 0.59 -4.73 -4.28
C ARG A 53 -0.75 -5.21 -4.84
N LEU A 54 -1.19 -4.63 -5.93
CA LEU A 54 -2.47 -4.93 -6.56
C LEU A 54 -2.34 -5.95 -7.71
N GLY A 55 -1.12 -6.18 -8.20
CA GLY A 55 -0.84 -7.08 -9.33
C GLY A 55 -1.15 -6.40 -10.67
N ARG A 56 -0.18 -6.35 -11.58
CA ARG A 56 -0.23 -5.47 -12.76
C ARG A 56 -1.44 -5.65 -13.68
N THR A 57 -2.06 -6.83 -13.64
CA THR A 57 -3.18 -7.22 -14.52
C THR A 57 -4.54 -7.17 -13.83
N SER A 58 -4.61 -6.72 -12.57
CA SER A 58 -5.88 -6.59 -11.86
C SER A 58 -6.62 -5.31 -12.25
N ALA A 59 -7.94 -5.31 -12.05
CA ALA A 59 -8.76 -4.13 -12.24
C ALA A 59 -8.39 -3.05 -11.20
N GLU A 60 -8.15 -3.44 -9.96
CA GLU A 60 -7.78 -2.55 -8.86
C GLU A 60 -6.46 -1.83 -9.15
N HIS A 61 -5.48 -2.50 -9.76
CA HIS A 61 -4.23 -1.87 -10.19
C HIS A 61 -4.48 -0.77 -11.23
N ALA A 62 -5.31 -1.06 -12.24
CA ALA A 62 -5.65 -0.08 -13.27
C ALA A 62 -6.46 1.10 -12.68
N GLU A 63 -7.41 0.82 -11.80
CA GLU A 63 -8.21 1.84 -11.10
C GLU A 63 -7.34 2.73 -10.19
N ALA A 64 -6.41 2.13 -9.45
CA ALA A 64 -5.50 2.87 -8.57
C ALA A 64 -4.57 3.79 -9.38
N LEU A 65 -3.98 3.30 -10.48
CA LEU A 65 -3.11 4.11 -11.33
C LEU A 65 -3.84 5.22 -12.09
N ALA A 66 -5.16 5.12 -12.27
CA ALA A 66 -5.95 6.17 -12.90
C ALA A 66 -6.21 7.37 -11.96
N LEU A 67 -5.90 7.25 -10.66
CA LEU A 67 -6.03 8.35 -9.71
C LEU A 67 -5.01 9.45 -9.98
N THR A 68 -5.44 10.70 -9.89
CA THR A 68 -4.53 11.85 -9.99
C THR A 68 -3.46 11.78 -8.89
N GLY A 69 -2.18 11.75 -9.29
CA GLY A 69 -1.03 11.67 -8.40
C GLY A 69 -0.57 10.23 -8.09
N ALA A 70 -1.37 9.21 -8.40
CA ALA A 70 -0.93 7.84 -8.24
C ALA A 70 0.16 7.46 -9.26
N HIS A 71 1.05 6.57 -8.85
CA HIS A 71 2.18 6.13 -9.67
C HIS A 71 2.67 4.75 -9.23
N LEU A 72 3.57 4.14 -10.01
CA LEU A 72 4.20 2.88 -9.63
C LEU A 72 5.24 3.09 -8.54
N PHE A 73 5.30 2.16 -7.58
CA PHE A 73 6.29 2.22 -6.50
C PHE A 73 7.71 2.02 -7.03
N ASP A 74 8.59 3.00 -6.80
CA ASP A 74 10.01 2.96 -7.21
C ASP A 74 10.94 3.39 -6.05
N PRO A 75 11.11 2.55 -5.01
CA PRO A 75 11.86 2.91 -3.80
C PRO A 75 13.35 3.14 -4.06
N ALA A 76 13.89 2.62 -5.17
CA ALA A 76 15.30 2.73 -5.54
C ALA A 76 15.56 3.78 -6.64
N GLY A 77 14.51 4.43 -7.17
CA GLY A 77 14.64 5.53 -8.15
C GLY A 77 15.21 5.10 -9.50
N GLY A 78 14.83 3.93 -10.01
CA GLY A 78 15.32 3.48 -11.32
C GLY A 78 14.67 2.22 -11.87
N ARG A 79 13.88 1.49 -11.06
CA ARG A 79 13.14 0.32 -11.54
C ARG A 79 11.83 0.17 -10.77
N PRO A 80 10.74 0.80 -11.27
CA PRO A 80 9.44 0.69 -10.65
C PRO A 80 8.95 -0.77 -10.56
N MET A 81 8.38 -1.11 -9.41
CA MET A 81 7.77 -2.41 -9.15
C MET A 81 6.37 -2.43 -9.77
N LYS A 82 6.23 -3.07 -10.94
CA LYS A 82 5.03 -3.00 -11.79
C LYS A 82 3.73 -3.56 -11.19
N ASP A 83 3.81 -4.27 -10.07
CA ASP A 83 2.63 -4.79 -9.37
C ASP A 83 2.16 -3.86 -8.23
N TRP A 84 2.91 -2.80 -7.96
CA TRP A 84 2.75 -1.95 -6.77
C TRP A 84 2.42 -0.51 -7.17
N VAL A 85 1.36 0.01 -6.57
CA VAL A 85 0.87 1.38 -6.82
C VAL A 85 0.98 2.18 -5.54
N CYS A 86 1.58 3.37 -5.63
CA CYS A 86 1.50 4.43 -4.62
C CYS A 86 0.19 5.19 -4.83
N VAL A 87 -0.65 5.24 -3.80
CA VAL A 87 -1.92 5.97 -3.79
C VAL A 87 -1.75 7.21 -2.89
N PRO A 88 -1.92 8.43 -3.42
CA PRO A 88 -1.67 9.65 -2.67
C PRO A 88 -2.73 9.88 -1.57
N ASP A 89 -2.39 10.70 -0.58
CA ASP A 89 -3.29 11.11 0.50
C ASP A 89 -4.56 11.83 -0.01
N SER A 90 -4.48 12.50 -1.17
CA SER A 90 -5.65 13.08 -1.84
C SER A 90 -6.73 12.07 -2.24
N ALA A 91 -6.39 10.77 -2.23
CA ALA A 91 -7.30 9.64 -2.44
C ALA A 91 -7.34 8.69 -1.22
N ALA A 92 -7.08 9.23 -0.01
CA ALA A 92 -7.07 8.47 1.25
C ALA A 92 -8.41 7.77 1.55
N ASP A 93 -9.52 8.29 1.05
CA ASP A 93 -10.85 7.66 1.13
C ASP A 93 -10.90 6.26 0.48
N ARG A 94 -9.98 5.97 -0.45
CA ARG A 94 -9.89 4.67 -1.16
C ARG A 94 -8.83 3.74 -0.58
N TRP A 95 -8.03 4.18 0.38
CA TRP A 95 -6.90 3.42 0.91
C TRP A 95 -7.32 2.06 1.50
N HIS A 96 -8.38 2.02 2.30
CA HIS A 96 -8.92 0.77 2.84
C HIS A 96 -9.26 -0.23 1.73
N ARG A 97 -9.94 0.22 0.66
CA ARG A 97 -10.32 -0.64 -0.48
C ARG A 97 -9.08 -1.28 -1.12
N TYR A 98 -8.04 -0.50 -1.40
CA TYR A 98 -6.83 -1.02 -2.06
C TYR A 98 -6.00 -1.90 -1.13
N ALA A 99 -5.91 -1.59 0.17
CA ALA A 99 -5.23 -2.45 1.13
C ALA A 99 -5.93 -3.82 1.28
N GLN A 100 -7.27 -3.82 1.31
CA GLN A 100 -8.06 -5.06 1.31
C GLN A 100 -7.86 -5.88 0.04
N ALA A 101 -7.84 -5.22 -1.13
CA ALA A 101 -7.57 -5.87 -2.41
C ALA A 101 -6.15 -6.48 -2.45
N ALA A 102 -5.15 -5.73 -1.98
CA ALA A 102 -3.77 -6.20 -1.89
C ALA A 102 -3.61 -7.38 -0.92
N LEU A 103 -4.37 -7.41 0.18
CA LEU A 103 -4.38 -8.56 1.09
C LEU A 103 -4.92 -9.81 0.39
N ALA A 104 -6.00 -9.67 -0.38
CA ALA A 104 -6.69 -10.75 -1.08
C ALA A 104 -6.02 -11.21 -2.38
N ALA A 105 -5.15 -10.38 -2.98
CA ALA A 105 -4.50 -10.68 -4.25
C ALA A 105 -3.63 -11.95 -4.18
N PRO A 106 -3.63 -12.81 -5.22
CA PRO A 106 -2.71 -13.93 -5.32
C PRO A 106 -1.24 -13.47 -5.33
N ARG A 107 -0.33 -14.23 -4.70
CA ARG A 107 1.03 -13.74 -4.37
C ARG A 107 2.20 -14.58 -4.83
#